data_AF-A0A7W1PB52-F1
#
_entry.id   AF-A0A7W1PB52-F1
#
_cell.length_a   1.000
_cell.length_b   1.000
_cell.length_c   1.000
_cell.angle_alpha   90.00
_cell.angle_beta   90.00
_cell.angle_gamma   90.00
#
_symmetry.space_group_name_H-M   'P 1'
#
loop_
_entity.id
_entity.type
_entity.pdbx_description
1 polymer ?
#
loop_
_entity_poly.entity_id
_entity_poly.type
_entity_poly.pdbx_seq_one_letter_code
_entity_poly.pdbx_strand_id
1 'polypeptide(L)'
;MIALAPTSKPDTHRPTGPEPLRRKRIQPSPAPAPPWRRRALNYLLIFVVVVLAVDGLVGENGLMQRLRAREAHQEQRLAFEALRQENQRLRGQIHRLREDPGTIEALAREELGLIRPGEILFMIRDVKPASR
;
A
#
# COMPACT_ATOMS: atom_id res chain seq x y z
N MET A 1 117.66 -17.88 -4.93
CA MET A 1 116.80 -17.67 -3.75
C MET A 1 116.47 -16.18 -3.71
N ILE A 2 115.28 -15.77 -4.17
CA ILE A 2 114.12 -15.36 -3.33
C ILE A 2 114.43 -14.02 -2.61
N ALA A 3 113.73 -12.90 -2.76
CA ALA A 3 112.39 -12.61 -3.28
C ALA A 3 112.33 -11.18 -3.86
N LEU A 4 111.42 -11.00 -4.82
CA LEU A 4 111.05 -9.76 -5.49
C LEU A 4 110.38 -8.78 -4.51
N ALA A 5 110.79 -7.50 -4.57
CA ALA A 5 110.09 -6.40 -3.93
C ALA A 5 108.74 -6.14 -4.63
N PRO A 6 107.63 -5.93 -3.90
CA PRO A 6 106.35 -5.62 -4.51
C PRO A 6 106.25 -4.12 -4.84
N THR A 7 106.05 -3.79 -6.11
CA THR A 7 105.63 -2.45 -6.53
C THR A 7 104.11 -2.32 -6.35
N SER A 8 103.71 -1.47 -5.42
CA SER A 8 102.31 -1.15 -5.12
C SER A 8 101.68 -0.30 -6.23
N LYS A 9 100.53 -0.75 -6.75
CA LYS A 9 99.64 -0.02 -7.66
C LYS A 9 98.96 1.18 -6.98
N PRO A 10 98.47 2.17 -7.76
CA PRO A 10 97.97 3.43 -7.23
C PRO A 10 96.55 3.28 -6.65
N ASP A 11 96.23 4.27 -5.82
CA ASP A 11 95.04 4.40 -5.01
C ASP A 11 93.72 4.23 -5.78
N THR A 12 92.78 3.53 -5.16
CA THR A 12 91.36 3.85 -5.34
C THR A 12 90.75 3.93 -3.96
N HIS A 13 90.35 5.15 -3.61
CA HIS A 13 89.91 5.52 -2.29
C HIS A 13 88.79 4.61 -1.77
N ARG A 14 89.07 4.08 -0.58
CA ARG A 14 88.12 3.63 0.43
C ARG A 14 86.95 4.63 0.49
N PRO A 15 85.69 4.21 0.26
CA PRO A 15 84.55 5.08 0.56
C PRO A 15 84.50 5.25 2.07
N THR A 16 85.04 6.38 2.53
CA THR A 16 84.84 6.91 3.87
C THR A 16 83.54 7.69 3.86
N GLY A 17 82.45 6.98 4.13
CA GLY A 17 81.15 7.58 4.34
C GLY A 17 80.34 6.67 5.26
N PRO A 18 79.64 7.21 6.27
CA PRO A 18 78.72 6.41 7.05
C PRO A 18 77.67 5.79 6.12
N GLU A 19 77.34 4.52 6.38
CA GLU A 19 76.28 3.75 5.72
C GLU A 19 75.06 4.64 5.45
N PRO A 20 74.52 4.68 4.21
CA PRO A 20 73.32 5.47 3.97
C PRO A 20 72.18 4.84 4.76
N LEU A 21 71.75 5.54 5.80
CA LEU A 21 70.63 5.15 6.66
C LEU A 21 69.43 4.80 5.77
N ARG A 22 69.10 3.50 5.71
CA ARG A 22 67.94 2.97 4.98
C ARG A 22 66.69 3.61 5.55
N ARG A 23 66.25 4.70 4.92
CA ARG A 23 65.09 5.48 5.34
C ARG A 23 63.85 4.59 5.17
N LYS A 24 63.44 3.94 6.25
CA LYS A 24 62.16 3.22 6.35
C LYS A 24 61.09 4.21 5.90
N ARG A 25 60.48 3.95 4.74
CA ARG A 25 59.39 4.78 4.21
C ARG A 25 58.23 4.65 5.20
N ILE A 26 58.14 5.60 6.13
CA ILE A 26 57.03 5.74 7.04
C ILE A 26 55.83 6.04 6.14
N GLN A 27 54.95 5.07 5.95
CA GLN A 27 53.66 5.32 5.31
C GLN A 27 52.94 6.37 6.17
N PRO A 28 52.45 7.48 5.60
CA PRO A 28 51.67 8.42 6.37
C PRO A 28 50.40 7.72 6.84
N SER A 29 50.26 7.58 8.16
CA SER A 29 49.00 7.15 8.77
C SER A 29 47.90 8.11 8.32
N PRO A 30 46.74 7.63 7.85
CA PRO A 30 45.66 8.52 7.44
C PRO A 30 45.32 9.44 8.60
N ALA A 31 45.38 10.75 8.36
CA ALA A 31 45.16 11.76 9.38
C ALA A 31 43.84 11.48 10.12
N PRO A 32 43.82 11.57 11.47
CA PRO A 32 42.59 11.34 12.23
C PRO A 32 41.54 12.35 11.75
N ALA A 33 40.38 11.83 11.35
CA ALA A 33 39.29 12.67 10.86
C ALA A 33 39.01 13.79 11.89
N PRO A 34 38.90 15.05 11.45
CA PRO A 34 38.72 16.17 12.36
C PRO A 34 37.44 16.00 13.20
N PRO A 35 37.45 16.44 14.47
CA PRO A 35 36.38 16.13 15.44
C PRO A 35 34.99 16.65 15.02
N TRP A 36 34.93 17.66 14.14
CA TRP A 36 33.69 18.16 13.58
C TRP A 36 32.99 17.15 12.65
N ARG A 37 33.75 16.29 11.96
CA ARG A 37 33.17 15.23 11.10
C ARG A 37 32.40 14.20 11.91
N ARG A 38 32.92 13.82 13.08
CA ARG A 38 32.22 12.89 14.00
C ARG A 38 30.93 13.50 14.54
N ARG A 39 30.96 14.79 14.91
CA ARG A 39 29.77 15.52 15.36
C ARG A 39 28.73 15.63 14.24
N ALA A 40 29.16 16.01 13.03
CA ALA A 40 28.29 16.08 11.86
C ALA A 40 27.66 14.72 11.51
N LEU A 41 28.44 13.64 11.58
CA LEU A 41 27.94 12.28 11.37
C LEU A 41 26.92 11.87 12.45
N ASN A 42 27.17 12.20 13.72
CA ASN A 42 26.22 11.93 14.81
C ASN A 42 24.92 12.71 14.62
N TYR A 43 24.98 14.00 14.25
CA TYR A 43 23.79 14.79 13.96
C TYR A 43 23.02 14.24 12.76
N LEU A 44 23.71 13.79 11.71
CA LEU A 44 23.09 13.14 10.57
C LEU A 44 22.38 11.84 10.99
N LEU A 45 23.01 11.03 11.84
CA LEU A 45 22.45 9.77 12.33
C LEU A 45 21.22 10.01 13.20
N ILE A 46 21.27 11.00 14.10
CA ILE A 46 20.12 11.46 14.89
C ILE A 46 19.01 11.96 13.97
N PHE A 47 19.34 12.76 12.97
CA PHE A 47 18.36 13.28 12.00
C PHE A 47 17.67 12.15 11.25
N VAL A 48 18.41 11.14 10.76
CA VAL A 48 17.84 9.96 10.11
C VAL A 48 16.92 9.19 11.05
N VAL A 49 17.33 8.97 12.31
CA VAL A 49 16.49 8.29 13.31
C VAL A 49 15.20 9.07 13.59
N VAL A 50 15.28 10.40 13.71
CA VAL A 50 14.10 11.25 13.92
C VAL A 50 13.18 11.21 12.69
N VAL A 51 13.73 11.28 11.48
CA VAL A 51 12.95 11.17 10.25
C VAL A 51 12.26 9.81 10.16
N LEU A 52 12.96 8.70 10.46
CA LEU A 52 12.37 7.36 10.49
C LEU A 52 11.36 7.18 11.62
N ALA A 53 11.55 7.82 12.77
CA ALA A 53 10.59 7.80 13.87
C ALA A 53 9.34 8.58 13.50
N VAL A 54 9.49 9.77 12.92
CA VAL A 54 8.37 10.57 12.41
C VAL A 54 7.68 9.83 11.27
N ASP A 55 8.38 9.21 10.35
CA ASP A 55 7.78 8.41 9.28
C ASP A 55 7.11 7.13 9.81
N GLY A 56 7.68 6.48 10.84
CA GLY A 56 7.00 5.36 11.50
C GLY A 56 5.75 5.78 12.30
N LEU A 57 5.73 7.00 12.83
CA LEU A 57 4.62 7.55 13.64
C LEU A 57 3.56 8.28 12.80
N VAL A 58 3.98 8.93 11.72
CA VAL A 58 3.22 9.88 10.88
C VAL A 58 3.10 9.39 9.43
N GLY A 59 4.07 8.60 8.95
CA GLY A 59 4.13 8.02 7.62
C GLY A 59 3.10 6.91 7.42
N GLU A 60 2.10 7.29 6.65
CA GLU A 60 1.24 6.47 5.80
C GLU A 60 0.30 5.45 6.44
N ASN A 61 0.60 4.71 7.53
CA ASN A 61 -0.31 3.64 8.02
C ASN A 61 -0.06 3.08 9.44
N GLY A 62 0.85 3.65 10.23
CA GLY A 62 1.47 2.95 11.38
C GLY A 62 0.55 2.47 12.52
N LEU A 63 -0.38 3.32 13.01
CA LEU A 63 -1.30 2.97 14.11
C LEU A 63 -2.67 3.64 13.95
N MET A 64 -2.68 4.89 13.51
CA MET A 64 -3.91 5.69 13.41
C MET A 64 -4.81 5.24 12.25
N GLN A 65 -4.23 4.84 11.12
CA GLN A 65 -5.00 4.31 9.98
C GLN A 65 -5.51 2.89 10.23
N ARG A 66 -4.83 2.07 11.04
CA ARG A 66 -5.37 0.76 11.48
C ARG A 66 -6.57 0.89 12.41
N LEU A 67 -6.63 1.95 13.22
CA LEU A 67 -7.79 2.28 14.05
C LEU A 67 -8.92 2.89 13.21
N ARG A 68 -8.63 3.82 12.30
CA ARG A 68 -9.64 4.41 11.41
C ARG A 68 -10.15 3.44 10.34
N ALA A 69 -9.32 2.54 9.84
CA ALA A 69 -9.75 1.47 8.94
C ALA A 69 -10.67 0.47 9.65
N ARG A 70 -10.52 0.26 10.97
CA ARG A 70 -11.49 -0.54 11.73
C ARG A 70 -12.85 0.15 11.83
N GLU A 71 -12.89 1.46 12.03
CA GLU A 71 -14.15 2.22 12.09
C GLU A 71 -14.83 2.30 10.71
N ALA A 72 -14.09 2.62 9.65
CA ALA A 72 -14.62 2.65 8.28
C ALA A 72 -15.09 1.27 7.79
N HIS A 73 -14.41 0.18 8.18
CA HIS A 73 -14.87 -1.17 7.89
C HIS A 73 -16.07 -1.59 8.74
N GLN A 74 -16.25 -1.06 9.95
CA GLN A 74 -17.41 -1.35 10.79
C GLN A 74 -18.69 -0.71 10.25
N GLU A 75 -18.64 0.56 9.83
CA GLU A 75 -19.80 1.24 9.23
C GLU A 75 -20.23 0.56 7.93
N GLN A 76 -19.27 0.19 7.07
CA GLN A 76 -19.56 -0.53 5.83
C GLN A 76 -20.10 -1.94 6.08
N ARG A 77 -19.64 -2.63 7.13
CA ARG A 77 -20.15 -3.97 7.50
C ARG A 77 -21.57 -3.90 8.05
N LEU A 78 -21.87 -2.93 8.92
CA LEU A 78 -23.22 -2.73 9.45
C LEU A 78 -24.20 -2.36 8.33
N ALA A 79 -23.80 -1.47 7.40
CA ALA A 79 -24.61 -1.13 6.24
C ALA A 79 -24.86 -2.35 5.33
N PHE A 80 -23.85 -3.18 5.12
CA PHE A 80 -23.98 -4.40 4.32
C PHE A 80 -24.91 -5.44 4.97
N GLU A 81 -24.81 -5.64 6.27
CA GLU A 81 -25.69 -6.55 7.03
C GLU A 81 -27.14 -6.05 7.05
N ALA A 82 -27.36 -4.74 7.24
CA ALA A 82 -28.68 -4.13 7.15
C ALA A 82 -29.30 -4.31 5.76
N LEU A 83 -28.54 -4.01 4.69
CA LEU A 83 -29.00 -4.22 3.30
C LEU A 83 -29.32 -5.69 3.02
N ARG A 84 -28.52 -6.62 3.55
CA ARG A 84 -28.74 -8.05 3.37
C ARG A 84 -30.01 -8.54 4.06
N GLN A 85 -30.28 -8.06 5.28
CA GLN A 85 -31.51 -8.37 6.00
C GLN A 85 -32.74 -7.78 5.29
N GLU A 86 -32.64 -6.55 4.80
CA GLU A 86 -33.71 -5.92 4.03
C GLU A 86 -33.99 -6.67 2.73
N ASN A 87 -32.95 -7.10 2.00
CA ASN A 87 -33.10 -7.89 0.79
C ASN A 87 -33.77 -9.25 1.09
N GLN A 88 -33.41 -9.92 2.18
CA GLN A 88 -34.05 -11.15 2.61
C GLN A 88 -35.54 -10.93 2.96
N ARG A 89 -35.86 -9.84 3.66
CA ARG A 89 -37.24 -9.47 4.00
C ARG A 89 -38.07 -9.22 2.75
N LEU A 90 -37.55 -8.44 1.80
CA LEU A 90 -38.22 -8.12 0.53
C LEU A 90 -38.42 -9.39 -0.31
N ARG A 91 -37.43 -10.28 -0.39
CA ARG A 91 -37.59 -11.58 -1.06
C ARG A 91 -38.68 -12.44 -0.42
N GLY A 92 -38.74 -12.47 0.90
CA GLY A 92 -39.81 -13.17 1.63
C GLY A 92 -41.20 -12.53 1.45
N GLN A 93 -41.27 -11.21 1.26
CA GLN A 93 -42.52 -10.52 0.92
C GLN A 93 -42.93 -10.82 -0.51
N ILE A 94 -42.02 -10.77 -1.48
CA ILE A 94 -42.27 -11.16 -2.87
C ILE A 94 -42.74 -12.61 -2.94
N HIS A 95 -42.16 -13.51 -2.16
CA HIS A 95 -42.59 -14.91 -2.13
C HIS A 95 -44.04 -15.04 -1.64
N ARG A 96 -44.38 -14.39 -0.52
CA ARG A 96 -45.77 -14.38 0.02
C ARG A 96 -46.77 -13.69 -0.90
N LEU A 97 -46.38 -12.59 -1.55
CA LEU A 97 -47.21 -11.89 -2.55
C LEU A 97 -47.39 -12.72 -3.83
N ARG A 98 -46.40 -13.53 -4.20
CA ARG A 98 -46.49 -14.48 -5.32
C ARG A 98 -47.30 -15.74 -5.00
N GLU A 99 -47.40 -16.10 -3.72
CA GLU A 99 -48.23 -17.23 -3.27
C GLU A 99 -49.73 -16.92 -3.31
N ASP A 100 -50.12 -15.64 -3.41
CA ASP A 100 -51.50 -15.22 -3.72
C ASP A 100 -51.62 -14.46 -5.06
N PRO A 101 -51.31 -15.12 -6.20
CA PRO A 101 -51.42 -14.49 -7.51
C PRO A 101 -52.87 -14.26 -7.93
N GLY A 102 -53.84 -14.95 -7.30
CA GLY A 102 -55.27 -14.80 -7.60
C GLY A 102 -55.80 -13.43 -7.19
N THR A 103 -55.37 -12.91 -6.04
CA THR A 103 -55.77 -11.58 -5.55
C THR A 103 -55.16 -10.45 -6.40
N ILE A 104 -53.89 -10.57 -6.81
CA ILE A 104 -53.24 -9.59 -7.70
C ILE A 104 -53.88 -9.61 -9.09
N GLU A 105 -54.19 -10.79 -9.62
CA GLU A 105 -54.86 -10.94 -10.91
C GLU A 105 -56.28 -10.35 -10.87
N ALA A 106 -57.02 -10.53 -9.77
CA ALA A 106 -58.35 -9.93 -9.58
C ALA A 106 -58.29 -8.39 -9.55
N LEU A 107 -57.32 -7.82 -8.81
CA LEU A 107 -57.14 -6.36 -8.74
C LEU A 107 -56.73 -5.77 -10.10
N ALA A 108 -55.83 -6.46 -10.83
CA ALA A 108 -55.43 -6.06 -12.17
C ALA A 108 -56.61 -6.11 -13.17
N ARG A 109 -57.55 -7.05 -13.02
CA ARG A 109 -58.78 -7.08 -13.84
C ARG A 109 -59.67 -5.88 -13.59
N GLU A 110 -59.83 -5.49 -12.33
CA GLU A 110 -60.68 -4.37 -11.93
C GLU A 110 -60.11 -3.03 -12.41
N GLU A 111 -58.80 -2.79 -12.23
CA GLU A 111 -58.18 -1.53 -12.63
C GLU A 111 -57.87 -1.41 -14.13
N LEU A 112 -57.52 -2.51 -14.80
CA LEU A 112 -57.09 -2.50 -16.21
C LEU A 112 -58.17 -3.01 -17.17
N GLY A 113 -59.34 -3.42 -16.68
CA GLY A 113 -60.45 -3.94 -17.51
C GLY A 113 -60.09 -5.23 -18.26
N LEU A 114 -59.15 -6.02 -17.72
CA LEU A 114 -58.68 -7.26 -18.34
C LEU A 114 -59.68 -8.41 -18.08
N ILE A 115 -59.87 -9.30 -19.05
CA ILE A 115 -60.74 -10.50 -18.94
C ILE A 115 -59.92 -11.79 -19.14
N ARG A 116 -60.25 -12.86 -18.41
CA ARG A 116 -59.56 -14.15 -18.52
C ARG A 116 -59.93 -14.85 -19.83
N PRO A 117 -59.02 -15.64 -20.45
CA PRO A 117 -59.40 -16.56 -21.52
C PRO A 117 -60.56 -17.48 -21.08
N GLY A 118 -61.72 -17.34 -21.73
CA GLY A 118 -62.95 -18.07 -21.41
C GLY A 118 -64.07 -17.26 -20.76
N GLU A 119 -63.85 -15.98 -20.41
CA GLU A 119 -64.90 -15.08 -19.93
C GLU A 119 -65.62 -14.36 -21.09
N ILE A 120 -66.93 -14.12 -20.95
CA ILE A 120 -67.78 -13.53 -22.00
C ILE A 120 -68.09 -12.07 -21.66
N LEU A 121 -67.68 -11.14 -22.52
CA LEU A 121 -67.95 -9.71 -22.37
C LEU A 121 -69.39 -9.38 -22.77
N PHE A 122 -70.23 -8.98 -21.81
CA PHE A 122 -71.58 -8.47 -22.07
C PHE A 122 -71.57 -6.94 -22.24
N MET A 123 -71.69 -6.48 -23.48
CA MET A 123 -71.91 -5.06 -23.79
C MET A 123 -73.41 -4.77 -23.88
N ILE A 124 -73.97 -4.19 -22.83
CA ILE A 124 -75.36 -3.70 -22.84
C ILE A 124 -75.37 -2.36 -23.59
N ARG A 125 -76.01 -2.33 -24.76
CA ARG A 125 -76.26 -1.08 -25.48
C ARG A 125 -77.65 -0.59 -25.12
N ASP A 126 -77.74 0.62 -24.57
CA ASP A 126 -79.02 1.30 -24.43
C ASP A 126 -79.57 1.60 -25.83
N VAL A 127 -80.52 0.78 -26.27
CA VAL A 127 -81.28 1.06 -27.48
C VAL A 127 -82.29 2.13 -27.11
N LYS A 128 -81.96 3.38 -27.45
CA LYS A 128 -82.88 4.51 -27.32
C LYS A 128 -84.19 4.14 -28.01
N PRO A 129 -85.33 4.06 -27.30
CA PRO A 129 -86.57 3.64 -27.90
C PRO A 129 -86.93 4.64 -28.99
N ALA A 130 -87.13 4.14 -30.21
CA ALA A 130 -87.58 4.94 -31.33
C ALA A 130 -88.96 5.52 -30.97
N SER A 131 -88.99 6.82 -30.71
CA SER A 131 -90.24 7.56 -30.49
C SER A 131 -91.06 7.45 -31.77
N ARG A 132 -92.20 6.76 -31.65
CA ARG A 132 -93.21 6.59 -32.70
C ARG A 132 -94.12 7.80 -32.76
#